data_AF-A0A0G1FYB9-F1
#
_entry.id   AF-A0A0G1FYB9-F1
#
_cell.length_a   1.000
_cell.length_b   1.000
_cell.length_c   1.000
_cell.angle_alpha   90.00
_cell.angle_beta   90.00
_cell.angle_gamma   90.00
#
_symmetry.space_group_name_H-M   'P 1'
#
loop_
_entity.id
_entity.type
_entity.pdbx_description
1 polymer ?
#
loop_
_entity_poly.entity_id
_entity_poly.type
_entity_poly.pdbx_seq_one_letter_code
_entity_poly.pdbx_strand_id
1 'polypeptide(L)'
;IIGVRAGEKIHEVLLTADEARQAYDLGDYFAVLPASEATAGGRDKFKKIIKRGRKVAPDFCFASDNNKQRLRINDLRKIILE
;
A
#
# COMPACT_ATOMS: atom_id res chain seq x y z
N ILE A 1 -16.32 -26.28 -8.89
CA ILE A 1 -15.54 -25.40 -7.98
C ILE A 1 -14.42 -26.27 -7.40
N ILE A 2 -13.15 -25.88 -7.54
CA ILE A 2 -11.99 -26.72 -7.15
C ILE A 2 -11.40 -26.38 -5.77
N GLY A 3 -11.81 -25.28 -5.15
CA GLY A 3 -11.33 -24.86 -3.82
C GLY A 3 -10.05 -23.98 -3.87
N VAL A 4 -9.57 -23.62 -2.67
CA VAL A 4 -8.35 -22.83 -2.44
C VAL A 4 -7.14 -23.75 -2.48
N ARG A 5 -6.07 -23.36 -3.18
CA ARG A 5 -4.84 -24.17 -3.25
C ARG A 5 -3.89 -23.86 -2.09
N ALA A 6 -2.94 -24.76 -1.84
CA ALA A 6 -1.95 -24.59 -0.79
C ALA A 6 -1.12 -23.30 -1.02
N GLY A 7 -1.06 -22.46 0.00
CA GLY A 7 -0.32 -21.19 -0.05
C GLY A 7 -1.09 -20.00 -0.65
N GLU A 8 -2.33 -20.19 -1.11
CA GLU A 8 -3.15 -19.08 -1.62
C GLU A 8 -3.93 -18.37 -0.52
N LYS A 9 -3.99 -17.04 -0.60
CA LYS A 9 -4.88 -16.21 0.20
C LYS A 9 -6.10 -15.80 -0.62
N ILE A 10 -7.22 -15.54 0.06
CA ILE A 10 -8.44 -15.01 -0.57
C ILE A 10 -8.28 -13.53 -0.94
N HIS A 11 -7.60 -12.79 -0.06
CA HIS A 11 -7.30 -11.38 -0.23
C HIS A 11 -5.82 -11.15 0.03
N GLU A 12 -5.24 -10.22 -0.72
CA GLU A 12 -3.84 -9.84 -0.58
C GLU A 12 -3.74 -8.48 0.09
N VAL A 13 -2.65 -8.28 0.82
CA VAL A 13 -2.37 -7.08 1.59
C VAL A 13 -1.08 -6.46 1.05
N LEU A 14 -1.13 -5.17 0.71
CA LEU A 14 0.03 -4.40 0.26
C LEU A 14 0.62 -3.52 1.36
N LEU A 15 -0.22 -3.02 2.28
CA LEU A 15 0.23 -2.21 3.41
C LEU A 15 -0.55 -2.63 4.65
N THR A 16 0.17 -3.18 5.62
CA THR A 16 -0.42 -3.70 6.86
C THR A 16 -0.68 -2.60 7.88
N ALA A 17 -1.55 -2.86 8.86
CA ALA A 17 -1.83 -1.93 9.96
C ALA A 17 -0.58 -1.60 10.80
N ASP A 18 0.38 -2.53 10.93
CA ASP A 18 1.63 -2.24 11.63
C ASP A 18 2.54 -1.29 10.83
N GLU A 19 2.62 -1.47 9.50
CA GLU A 19 3.36 -0.57 8.61
C GLU A 19 2.71 0.81 8.49
N ALA A 20 1.39 0.91 8.70
CA ALA A 20 0.64 2.16 8.64
C ALA A 20 1.23 3.24 9.58
N ARG A 21 1.78 2.83 10.74
CA ARG A 21 2.45 3.73 11.69
C ARG A 21 3.63 4.47 11.07
N GLN A 22 4.26 3.92 10.03
CA GLN A 22 5.37 4.52 9.30
C GLN A 22 4.99 4.99 7.89
N ALA A 23 3.73 4.83 7.49
CA ALA A 23 3.29 5.14 6.14
C ALA A 23 2.77 6.57 5.97
N TYR A 24 2.89 7.07 4.75
CA TYR A 24 2.36 8.35 4.27
C TYR A 24 1.64 8.14 2.94
N ASP A 25 0.48 8.75 2.80
CA ASP A 25 -0.30 8.86 1.56
C ASP A 25 0.22 10.06 0.73
N LEU A 26 0.63 9.79 -0.50
CA LEU A 26 1.15 10.77 -1.46
C LEU A 26 0.19 11.00 -2.64
N GLY A 27 -1.05 10.49 -2.57
CA GLY A 27 -2.05 10.56 -3.63
C GLY A 27 -2.09 9.28 -4.45
N ASP A 28 -1.11 9.11 -5.34
CA ASP A 28 -1.07 7.96 -6.26
C ASP A 28 -0.31 6.74 -5.68
N TYR A 29 0.45 6.95 -4.61
CA TYR A 29 1.26 5.92 -3.97
C TYR A 29 1.39 6.16 -2.46
N PHE A 30 1.73 5.10 -1.75
CA PHE A 30 2.08 5.15 -0.33
C PHE A 30 3.60 5.04 -0.15
N ALA A 31 4.14 5.76 0.82
CA ALA A 31 5.53 5.64 1.24
C ALA A 31 5.60 5.10 2.67
N VAL A 32 6.10 3.88 2.84
CA VAL A 32 6.40 3.29 4.15
C VAL A 32 7.83 3.64 4.50
N LEU A 33 8.03 4.46 5.53
CA LEU A 33 9.36 4.88 5.96
C LEU A 33 10.00 3.84 6.88
N PRO A 34 11.33 3.74 6.92
CA PRO A 34 12.02 2.89 7.89
C PRO A 34 11.65 3.27 9.33
N ALA A 35 11.38 2.27 10.18
CA ALA A 35 11.05 2.49 11.59
C ALA A 35 12.27 2.92 12.43
N SER A 36 13.48 2.59 11.98
CA SER A 36 14.74 2.91 12.69
C SER A 36 15.38 4.19 12.15
N GLU A 37 15.90 5.01 13.06
CA GLU A 37 16.68 6.21 12.75
C GLU A 37 18.15 5.91 12.43
N ALA A 38 18.57 4.64 12.44
CA ALA A 38 19.96 4.21 12.25
C ALA A 38 20.57 4.56 10.87
N THR A 39 19.78 5.08 9.93
CA THR A 39 20.32 5.61 8.68
C THR A 39 21.02 6.95 8.92
N ALA A 40 22.24 7.14 8.39
CA ALA A 40 22.94 8.42 8.48
C ALA A 40 22.04 9.59 8.03
N GLY A 41 21.68 10.54 8.90
CA GLY A 41 20.71 11.61 8.60
C GLY A 41 19.24 11.32 8.97
N GLY A 42 18.94 10.22 9.67
CA GLY A 42 17.67 9.94 10.35
C GLY A 42 16.40 10.21 9.52
N ARG A 43 15.35 10.69 10.19
CA ARG A 43 14.10 11.12 9.52
C ARG A 43 14.28 12.37 8.67
N ASP A 44 15.38 13.10 8.86
CA ASP A 44 15.72 14.31 8.12
C ASP A 44 15.82 14.06 6.61
N LYS A 45 16.31 12.87 6.22
CA LYS A 45 16.33 12.39 4.82
C LYS A 45 14.94 12.34 4.17
N PHE A 46 13.90 12.12 4.95
CA PHE A 46 12.54 11.95 4.46
C PHE A 46 11.66 13.20 4.68
N LYS A 47 12.25 14.33 5.08
CA LYS A 47 11.54 15.61 5.31
C LYS A 47 10.60 15.99 4.17
N LYS A 48 11.00 15.78 2.92
CA LYS A 48 10.16 16.09 1.75
C LYS A 48 8.88 15.24 1.72
N ILE A 49 8.99 13.94 2.02
CA ILE A 49 7.86 13.01 2.09
C ILE A 49 6.97 13.37 3.28
N ILE A 50 7.56 13.56 4.46
CA ILE A 50 6.83 13.90 5.69
C ILE A 50 6.07 15.22 5.53
N LYS A 51 6.65 16.20 4.82
CA LYS A 51 6.03 17.52 4.60
C LYS A 51 4.92 17.51 3.54
N ARG A 52 5.05 16.69 2.50
CA ARG A 52 4.10 16.66 1.37
C ARG A 52 3.02 15.60 1.52
N GLY A 53 3.35 14.47 2.13
CA GLY A 53 2.44 13.35 2.33
C GLY A 53 1.57 13.53 3.56
N ARG A 54 0.38 12.94 3.51
CA ARG A 54 -0.52 12.85 4.67
C ARG A 54 -0.19 11.58 5.44
N LYS A 55 -0.09 11.68 6.77
CA LYS A 55 0.06 10.48 7.60
C LYS A 55 -1.21 9.64 7.49
N VAL A 56 -1.07 8.34 7.26
CA VAL A 56 -2.23 7.42 7.28
C VAL A 56 -2.68 7.15 8.71
N ALA A 57 -3.91 6.68 8.88
CA ALA A 57 -4.41 6.30 10.21
C ALA A 57 -3.62 5.10 10.78
N PRO A 58 -3.39 5.02 12.10
CA PRO A 58 -2.60 3.93 12.70
C PRO A 58 -3.17 2.52 12.50
N ASP A 59 -4.47 2.41 12.22
CA ASP A 59 -5.23 1.18 11.97
C ASP A 59 -5.51 0.97 10.47
N PHE A 60 -4.97 1.82 9.59
CA PHE A 60 -5.16 1.71 8.15
C PHE A 60 -4.55 0.42 7.59
N CYS A 61 -5.27 -0.27 6.71
CA CYS A 61 -4.79 -1.44 6.00
C CYS A 61 -5.18 -1.30 4.52
N PHE A 62 -4.21 -1.44 3.62
CA PHE A 62 -4.48 -1.44 2.17
C PHE A 62 -4.46 -2.87 1.64
N ALA A 63 -5.65 -3.39 1.34
CA ALA A 63 -5.88 -4.76 0.95
C ALA A 63 -6.81 -4.85 -0.26
N SER A 64 -6.77 -5.98 -0.98
CA SER A 64 -7.51 -6.13 -2.23
C SER A 64 -9.03 -6.16 -2.05
N ASP A 65 -9.52 -6.54 -0.86
CA ASP A 65 -10.94 -6.54 -0.49
C ASP A 65 -11.51 -5.15 -0.19
N ASN A 66 -10.67 -4.22 0.29
CA ASN A 66 -11.10 -2.86 0.66
C ASN A 66 -10.68 -1.78 -0.34
N ASN A 67 -9.99 -2.15 -1.43
CA ASN A 67 -9.56 -1.21 -2.45
C ASN A 67 -10.75 -0.52 -3.15
N LYS A 68 -10.73 0.82 -3.19
CA LYS A 68 -11.76 1.67 -3.81
C LYS A 68 -11.76 1.59 -5.33
N GLN A 69 -10.60 1.33 -5.94
CA GLN A 69 -10.47 1.22 -7.39
C GLN A 69 -10.56 -0.25 -7.79
N ARG A 70 -11.53 -0.59 -8.63
CA ARG A 70 -11.71 -1.95 -9.16
C ARG A 70 -11.89 -1.93 -10.66
N LEU A 71 -11.17 -2.82 -11.34
CA LEU A 71 -11.31 -3.00 -12.78
C LEU A 71 -12.63 -3.70 -13.08
N ARG A 72 -13.33 -3.21 -14.11
CA ARG A 72 -14.43 -3.92 -14.75
C ARG A 72 -13.88 -4.80 -15.87
N ILE A 73 -14.72 -5.70 -16.38
CA ILE A 73 -14.35 -6.62 -17.47
C ILE A 73 -13.82 -5.84 -18.69
N ASN A 74 -14.43 -4.70 -19.03
CA ASN A 74 -13.99 -3.90 -20.17
C ASN A 74 -12.64 -3.20 -19.94
N ASP A 75 -12.32 -2.83 -18.69
CA ASP A 75 -11.02 -2.23 -18.37
C ASP A 75 -9.92 -3.28 -18.54
N LEU A 76 -10.16 -4.50 -18.05
CA LEU A 76 -9.24 -5.62 -18.22
C LEU A 76 -9.04 -6.00 -19.69
N ARG A 77 -10.12 -6.03 -20.49
CA ARG A 77 -10.01 -6.29 -21.93
C ARG A 77 -9.13 -5.28 -22.66
N LYS A 78 -9.20 -4.00 -22.29
CA LYS A 78 -8.35 -2.97 -22.87
C LYS A 78 -6.87 -3.24 -22.56
N ILE A 79 -6.55 -3.50 -21.30
CA ILE A 79 -5.17 -3.78 -20.85
C ILE A 79 -4.56 -5.00 -21.57
N ILE A 80 -5.34 -6.04 -21.86
CA ILE A 80 -4.86 -7.24 -22.57
C ILE A 80 -4.63 -6.97 -24.06
N LEU A 81 -5.34 -6.01 -24.65
CA LEU A 81 -5.29 -5.68 -26.07
C LEU A 81 -4.31 -4.55 -26.40
N GLU A 82 -3.76 -3.88 -25.38
CA GLU A 82 -2.63 -2.95 -25.50
C GLU A 82 -1.31 -3.71 -25.72
#